data_AF-A0A6L8E6D2-F1
#
_entry.id   AF-A0A6L8E6D2-F1
#
_cell.length_a   1.000
_cell.length_b   1.000
_cell.length_c   1.000
_cell.angle_alpha   90.00
_cell.angle_beta   90.00
_cell.angle_gamma   90.00
#
_symmetry.space_group_name_H-M   'P 1'
#
loop_
_entity.id
_entity.type
_entity.pdbx_description
1 polymer ?
#
loop_
_entity_poly.entity_id
_entity_poly.type
_entity_poly.pdbx_seq_one_letter_code
_entity_poly.pdbx_strand_id
1 'polypeptide(L)'
;MTNQEPDATWAALGELDDTERQRAMSDRFHVLEEAPPDDRRRDIAAMVSAEDAMDDESIYPFALSRLRVWAQLAREDLPKAQSIAAAYDEVYAEGTGTAAWRRATVVQTIARLDLSADDIDALSDLVPSLMRQIPRARTTILERGADEAEAVRARRAAAPLWRRILGR
;
A
#
# COMPACT_ATOMS: atom_id res chain seq x y z
N MET A 1 -28.25 -4.55 -12.86
CA MET A 1 -27.01 -3.75 -12.76
C MET A 1 -27.19 -2.81 -11.59
N THR A 2 -26.80 -3.25 -10.39
CA THR A 2 -26.87 -2.44 -9.18
C THR A 2 -25.80 -1.36 -9.27
N ASN A 3 -26.24 -0.12 -9.36
CA ASN A 3 -25.41 1.07 -9.25
C ASN A 3 -24.94 1.11 -7.79
N GLN A 4 -23.76 0.54 -7.51
CA GLN A 4 -23.17 0.58 -6.19
C GLN A 4 -22.60 1.99 -6.04
N GLU A 5 -23.34 2.89 -5.40
CA GLU A 5 -22.83 4.22 -5.09
C GLU A 5 -21.55 4.08 -4.24
N PRO A 6 -20.51 4.90 -4.49
CA PRO A 6 -19.29 4.85 -3.69
C PRO A 6 -19.65 5.08 -2.23
N ASP A 7 -19.20 4.20 -1.35
CA ASP A 7 -19.38 4.42 0.09
C ASP A 7 -18.60 5.68 0.48
N ALA A 8 -19.35 6.70 0.88
CA ALA A 8 -18.84 7.99 1.30
C ALA A 8 -17.76 7.87 2.38
N THR A 9 -17.77 6.79 3.16
CA THR A 9 -16.84 6.59 4.26
C THR A 9 -15.45 6.11 3.79
N TRP A 10 -15.33 5.34 2.70
CA TRP A 10 -14.03 5.00 2.10
C TRP A 10 -13.50 6.17 1.27
N ALA A 11 -14.38 6.83 0.51
CA ALA A 11 -14.02 8.01 -0.27
C ALA A 11 -13.50 9.14 0.61
N ALA A 12 -14.12 9.38 1.78
CA ALA A 12 -13.67 10.40 2.74
C ALA A 12 -12.24 10.18 3.26
N LEU A 13 -11.71 8.96 3.22
CA LEU A 13 -10.32 8.72 3.63
C LEU A 13 -9.32 9.35 2.66
N GLY A 14 -9.69 9.58 1.40
CA GLY A 14 -8.84 10.22 0.39
C GLY A 14 -8.45 11.65 0.76
N GLU A 15 -9.32 12.34 1.51
CA GLU A 15 -9.15 13.75 1.92
C GLU A 15 -8.31 13.93 3.19
N LEU A 16 -8.00 12.83 3.89
CA LEU A 16 -7.24 12.87 5.15
C LEU A 16 -5.74 13.02 4.88
N ASP A 17 -4.98 13.46 5.89
CA ASP A 17 -3.52 13.37 5.81
C ASP A 17 -3.02 11.91 5.89
N ASP A 18 -1.74 11.67 5.61
CA ASP A 18 -1.21 10.29 5.55
C ASP A 18 -1.31 9.53 6.88
N THR A 19 -1.11 10.21 8.02
CA THR A 19 -1.15 9.54 9.32
C THR A 19 -2.58 9.22 9.72
N GLU A 20 -3.49 10.17 9.54
CA GLU A 20 -4.92 9.99 9.81
C GLU A 20 -5.55 8.94 8.88
N ARG A 21 -5.19 8.97 7.59
CA ARG A 21 -5.65 8.01 6.59
C ARG A 21 -5.19 6.60 6.94
N GLN A 22 -3.91 6.39 7.24
CA GLN A 22 -3.39 5.07 7.61
C GLN A 22 -4.09 4.53 8.86
N ARG A 23 -4.26 5.37 9.89
CA ARG A 23 -4.96 4.97 11.12
C ARG A 23 -6.41 4.57 10.83
N ALA A 24 -7.16 5.42 10.13
CA ALA A 24 -8.56 5.15 9.80
C ALA A 24 -8.72 3.91 8.91
N MET A 25 -7.80 3.70 7.95
CA MET A 25 -7.76 2.48 7.14
C MET A 25 -7.49 1.24 8.00
N SER A 26 -6.52 1.31 8.92
CA SER A 26 -6.20 0.20 9.83
C SER A 26 -7.40 -0.17 10.69
N ASP A 27 -8.07 0.83 11.29
CA ASP A 27 -9.26 0.61 12.11
C ASP A 27 -10.36 -0.10 11.30
N ARG A 28 -10.57 0.32 10.04
CA ARG A 28 -11.56 -0.33 9.17
C ARG A 28 -11.16 -1.74 8.77
N PHE A 29 -9.89 -2.01 8.47
CA PHE A 29 -9.46 -3.37 8.16
C PHE A 29 -9.65 -4.30 9.35
N HIS A 30 -9.37 -3.86 10.58
CA HIS A 30 -9.66 -4.67 11.78
C HIS A 30 -11.16 -4.97 11.94
N VAL A 31 -12.05 -4.03 11.62
CA VAL A 31 -13.49 -4.31 11.59
C VAL A 31 -13.82 -5.38 10.54
N LEU A 32 -13.16 -5.36 9.38
CA LEU A 32 -13.37 -6.34 8.31
C LEU A 32 -12.83 -7.74 8.64
N GLU A 33 -11.77 -7.85 9.43
CA GLU A 33 -11.24 -9.14 9.90
C GLU A 33 -12.31 -9.92 10.67
N GLU A 34 -13.12 -9.22 11.47
CA GLU A 34 -14.16 -9.80 12.31
C GLU A 34 -15.53 -9.88 11.61
N ALA A 35 -15.67 -9.29 10.42
CA ALA A 35 -16.92 -9.29 9.66
C ALA A 35 -17.19 -10.66 8.99
N PRO A 36 -18.48 -11.06 8.83
CA PRO A 36 -18.85 -12.20 8.01
C PRO A 36 -18.35 -12.06 6.55
N PRO A 37 -18.10 -13.18 5.83
CA PRO A 37 -17.54 -13.13 4.48
C PRO A 37 -18.31 -12.24 3.49
N ASP A 38 -19.65 -12.28 3.52
CA ASP A 38 -20.49 -11.48 2.62
C ASP A 38 -20.41 -9.98 2.94
N ASP A 39 -20.40 -9.62 4.22
CA ASP A 39 -20.24 -8.23 4.66
C ASP A 39 -18.84 -7.70 4.32
N ARG A 40 -17.81 -8.51 4.56
CA ARG A 40 -16.42 -8.19 4.19
C ARG A 40 -16.29 -7.95 2.69
N ARG A 41 -16.85 -8.83 1.87
CA ARG A 41 -16.82 -8.68 0.41
C ARG A 41 -17.56 -7.41 -0.03
N ARG A 42 -18.72 -7.11 0.56
CA ARG A 42 -19.49 -5.89 0.27
C ARG A 42 -18.69 -4.62 0.60
N ASP A 43 -18.07 -4.57 1.78
CA ASP A 43 -17.24 -3.42 2.20
C ASP A 43 -15.99 -3.27 1.35
N ILE A 44 -15.34 -4.37 0.98
CA ILE A 44 -14.19 -4.33 0.06
C ILE A 44 -14.64 -3.85 -1.33
N ALA A 45 -15.78 -4.30 -1.84
CA ALA A 45 -16.35 -3.76 -3.09
C ALA A 45 -16.62 -2.26 -3.01
N ALA A 46 -17.09 -1.77 -1.86
CA ALA A 46 -17.26 -0.34 -1.63
C ALA A 46 -15.93 0.44 -1.60
N MET A 47 -14.89 -0.11 -0.98
CA MET A 47 -13.53 0.47 -1.01
C MET A 47 -12.98 0.54 -2.44
N VAL A 48 -13.13 -0.54 -3.22
CA VAL A 48 -12.70 -0.57 -4.63
C VAL A 48 -13.45 0.46 -5.46
N SER A 49 -14.77 0.56 -5.28
CA SER A 49 -15.57 1.57 -5.96
C SER A 49 -15.16 3.00 -5.58
N ALA A 50 -14.76 3.24 -4.33
CA ALA A 50 -14.25 4.53 -3.90
C ALA A 50 -12.88 4.84 -4.53
N GLU A 51 -11.97 3.86 -4.56
CA GLU A 51 -10.64 3.99 -5.21
C GLU A 51 -10.78 4.29 -6.71
N ASP A 52 -11.70 3.62 -7.40
CA ASP A 52 -11.95 3.83 -8.83
C ASP A 52 -12.57 5.22 -9.13
N ALA A 53 -13.32 5.79 -8.18
CA ALA A 53 -13.94 7.10 -8.30
C ALA A 53 -13.01 8.27 -7.96
N MET A 54 -11.87 8.01 -7.31
CA MET A 54 -10.89 9.05 -6.97
C MET A 54 -10.23 9.62 -8.23
N ASP A 55 -9.86 10.89 -8.19
CA ASP A 55 -9.03 11.51 -9.21
C ASP A 55 -7.56 11.05 -9.10
N ASP A 56 -6.74 11.45 -10.06
CA ASP A 56 -5.33 11.05 -10.12
C ASP A 56 -4.49 11.66 -8.97
N GLU A 57 -4.93 12.78 -8.39
CA GLU A 57 -4.25 13.42 -7.25
C GLU A 57 -4.51 12.66 -5.94
N SER A 58 -5.70 12.09 -5.78
CA SER A 58 -6.15 11.43 -4.55
C SER A 58 -5.89 9.92 -4.54
N ILE A 59 -5.92 9.27 -5.71
CA ILE A 59 -5.72 7.82 -5.80
C ILE A 59 -4.33 7.38 -5.34
N TYR A 60 -3.30 8.19 -5.61
CA TYR A 60 -1.93 7.88 -5.22
C TYR A 60 -1.73 7.82 -3.69
N PRO A 61 -2.01 8.90 -2.93
CA PRO A 61 -1.87 8.87 -1.48
C PRO A 61 -2.80 7.85 -0.83
N PHE A 62 -4.01 7.64 -1.36
CA PHE A 62 -4.92 6.62 -0.87
C PHE A 62 -4.35 5.21 -1.03
N ALA A 63 -3.93 4.83 -2.24
CA ALA A 63 -3.37 3.51 -2.50
C ALA A 63 -2.06 3.28 -1.74
N LEU A 64 -1.23 4.31 -1.55
CA LEU A 64 -0.01 4.21 -0.76
C LEU A 64 -0.30 3.86 0.70
N SER A 65 -1.22 4.58 1.34
CA SER A 65 -1.62 4.29 2.72
C SER A 65 -2.25 2.90 2.83
N ARG A 66 -3.09 2.49 1.87
CA ARG A 66 -3.67 1.14 1.82
C ARG A 66 -2.60 0.06 1.78
N LEU A 67 -1.60 0.20 0.92
CA LEU A 67 -0.51 -0.77 0.79
C LEU A 67 0.37 -0.84 2.05
N ARG A 68 0.63 0.29 2.70
CA ARG A 68 1.37 0.31 3.97
C ARG A 68 0.61 -0.39 5.09
N VAL A 69 -0.68 -0.11 5.22
CA VAL A 69 -1.54 -0.76 6.22
C VAL A 69 -1.62 -2.26 5.96
N TRP A 70 -1.75 -2.69 4.71
CA TRP A 70 -1.71 -4.11 4.36
C TRP A 70 -0.37 -4.78 4.67
N ALA A 71 0.75 -4.13 4.37
CA ALA A 71 2.07 -4.64 4.73
C ALA A 71 2.21 -4.79 6.25
N GLN A 72 1.66 -3.85 7.03
CA GLN A 72 1.62 -3.94 8.49
C GLN A 72 0.74 -5.13 8.95
N LEU A 73 -0.50 -5.24 8.48
CA LEU A 73 -1.41 -6.33 8.84
C LEU A 73 -0.82 -7.71 8.49
N ALA A 74 -0.15 -7.84 7.34
CA ALA A 74 0.51 -9.09 6.94
C ALA A 74 1.62 -9.49 7.91
N ARG A 75 2.36 -8.53 8.47
CA ARG A 75 3.41 -8.80 9.48
C ARG A 75 2.83 -9.16 10.84
N GLU A 76 1.68 -8.59 11.19
CA GLU A 76 1.01 -8.82 12.47
C GLU A 76 0.25 -10.16 12.50
N ASP A 77 -0.56 -10.44 11.48
CA ASP A 77 -1.37 -11.67 11.36
C ASP A 77 -1.65 -11.98 9.88
N LEU A 78 -0.70 -12.65 9.21
CA LEU A 78 -0.80 -13.00 7.80
C LEU A 78 -2.10 -13.80 7.47
N PRO A 79 -2.50 -14.84 8.23
CA PRO A 79 -3.74 -15.57 7.96
C PRO A 79 -5.00 -14.68 7.96
N LYS A 80 -5.13 -13.75 8.92
CA LYS A 80 -6.28 -12.82 8.92
C LYS A 80 -6.23 -11.86 7.74
N ALA A 81 -5.07 -11.26 7.49
CA ALA A 81 -4.87 -10.33 6.39
C ALA A 81 -5.18 -11.00 5.03
N GLN A 82 -4.79 -12.27 4.84
CA GLN A 82 -5.05 -13.04 3.61
C GLN A 82 -6.55 -13.14 3.28
N SER A 83 -7.40 -13.20 4.30
CA SER A 83 -8.85 -13.28 4.10
C SER A 83 -9.44 -11.98 3.53
N ILE A 84 -8.84 -10.83 3.85
CA ILE A 84 -9.21 -9.52 3.30
C ILE A 84 -8.64 -9.39 1.88
N ALA A 85 -7.38 -9.77 1.69
CA ALA A 85 -6.71 -9.77 0.39
C ALA A 85 -7.45 -10.63 -0.66
N ALA A 86 -7.93 -11.82 -0.26
CA ALA A 86 -8.70 -12.69 -1.13
C ALA A 86 -10.01 -12.02 -1.60
N ALA A 87 -10.75 -11.39 -0.68
CA ALA A 87 -11.97 -10.65 -1.03
C ALA A 87 -11.67 -9.48 -1.99
N TYR A 88 -10.54 -8.80 -1.81
CA TYR A 88 -10.10 -7.72 -2.71
C TYR A 88 -9.78 -8.24 -4.12
N ASP A 89 -9.08 -9.36 -4.22
CA ASP A 89 -8.78 -10.00 -5.49
C ASP A 89 -10.05 -10.46 -6.23
N GLU A 90 -11.01 -11.04 -5.51
CA GLU A 90 -12.31 -11.42 -6.09
C GLU A 90 -13.06 -10.22 -6.66
N VAL A 91 -13.16 -9.13 -5.88
CA VAL A 91 -13.85 -7.90 -6.31
C VAL A 91 -13.19 -7.32 -7.56
N TYR A 92 -11.86 -7.28 -7.61
CA TYR A 92 -11.16 -6.74 -8.77
C TYR A 92 -11.17 -7.67 -10.00
N ALA A 93 -11.27 -8.98 -9.81
CA ALA A 93 -11.44 -9.92 -10.91
C ALA A 93 -12.76 -9.70 -11.67
N GLU A 94 -13.76 -9.11 -11.00
CA GLU A 94 -15.07 -8.75 -11.57
C GLU A 94 -15.08 -7.35 -12.22
N GLY A 95 -14.00 -6.58 -12.04
CA GLY A 95 -13.87 -5.21 -12.55
C GLY A 95 -13.61 -5.10 -14.06
N THR A 96 -13.70 -3.87 -14.58
CA THR A 96 -13.40 -3.59 -16.00
C THR A 96 -11.89 -3.52 -16.24
N GLY A 97 -11.44 -3.82 -17.46
CA GLY A 97 -10.01 -3.79 -17.82
C GLY A 97 -9.33 -2.43 -17.61
N THR A 98 -10.08 -1.33 -17.72
CA THR A 98 -9.56 0.03 -17.48
C THR A 98 -9.21 0.27 -16.01
N ALA A 99 -10.08 -0.16 -15.08
CA ALA A 99 -9.82 -0.06 -13.65
C ALA A 99 -8.60 -0.90 -13.24
N ALA A 100 -8.50 -2.12 -13.77
CA ALA A 100 -7.35 -2.99 -13.55
C ALA A 100 -6.02 -2.36 -13.99
N TRP A 101 -6.00 -1.69 -15.16
CA TRP A 101 -4.80 -1.02 -15.68
C TRP A 101 -4.41 0.23 -14.88
N ARG A 102 -5.39 1.05 -14.49
CA ARG A 102 -5.14 2.25 -13.66
C ARG A 102 -4.52 1.84 -12.33
N ARG A 103 -5.11 0.86 -11.65
CA ARG A 103 -4.57 0.27 -10.42
C ARG A 103 -3.16 -0.28 -10.61
N ALA A 104 -2.92 -1.05 -11.67
CA ALA A 104 -1.59 -1.59 -11.96
C ALA A 104 -0.53 -0.49 -12.04
N THR A 105 -0.85 0.61 -12.74
CA THR A 105 0.05 1.75 -12.93
C THR A 105 0.34 2.48 -11.62
N VAL A 106 -0.69 2.71 -10.80
CA VAL A 106 -0.55 3.35 -9.49
C VAL A 106 0.30 2.49 -8.55
N VAL A 107 0.00 1.19 -8.44
CA VAL A 107 0.75 0.27 -7.58
C VAL A 107 2.19 0.10 -8.03
N GLN A 108 2.46 0.00 -9.33
CA GLN A 108 3.83 -0.02 -9.86
C GLN A 108 4.61 1.24 -9.49
N THR A 109 3.95 2.40 -9.52
CA THR A 109 4.58 3.67 -9.18
C THR A 109 4.90 3.72 -7.70
N ILE A 110 3.94 3.38 -6.83
CA ILE A 110 4.10 3.32 -5.38
C ILE A 110 5.20 2.34 -4.99
N ALA A 111 5.16 1.12 -5.51
CA ALA A 111 6.14 0.09 -5.17
C ALA A 111 7.57 0.49 -5.56
N ARG A 112 7.73 1.32 -6.61
CA ARG A 112 9.04 1.80 -7.05
C ARG A 112 9.55 2.97 -6.23
N LEU A 113 8.68 3.83 -5.71
CA LEU A 113 9.04 5.13 -5.15
C LEU A 113 8.92 5.19 -3.63
N ASP A 114 7.95 4.51 -3.03
CA ASP A 114 7.50 4.79 -1.66
C ASP A 114 7.39 3.57 -0.74
N LEU A 115 7.58 2.35 -1.26
CA LEU A 115 7.60 1.12 -0.47
C LEU A 115 9.04 0.66 -0.18
N SER A 116 9.26 0.17 1.03
CA SER A 116 10.51 -0.49 1.40
C SER A 116 10.57 -1.93 0.84
N ALA A 117 11.76 -2.54 0.85
CA ALA A 117 11.90 -3.95 0.49
C ALA A 117 11.05 -4.85 1.39
N ASP A 118 11.05 -4.59 2.70
CA ASP A 118 10.23 -5.31 3.66
C ASP A 118 8.73 -5.17 3.38
N ASP A 119 8.28 -4.01 2.88
CA ASP A 119 6.86 -3.81 2.51
C ASP A 119 6.51 -4.61 1.26
N ILE A 120 7.40 -4.61 0.28
CA ILE A 120 7.25 -5.38 -0.96
C ILE A 120 7.18 -6.88 -0.66
N ASP A 121 8.01 -7.38 0.25
CA ASP A 121 8.01 -8.79 0.64
C ASP A 121 6.71 -9.16 1.36
N ALA A 122 6.30 -8.38 2.37
CA ALA A 122 5.03 -8.59 3.07
C ALA A 122 3.82 -8.56 2.12
N LEU A 123 3.79 -7.62 1.18
CA LEU A 123 2.73 -7.54 0.16
C LEU A 123 2.79 -8.66 -0.86
N SER A 124 3.97 -9.22 -1.14
CA SER A 124 4.13 -10.34 -2.07
C SER A 124 3.54 -11.63 -1.50
N ASP A 125 3.60 -11.81 -0.19
CA ASP A 125 2.95 -12.92 0.52
C ASP A 125 1.44 -12.70 0.67
N LEU A 126 1.01 -11.44 0.82
CA LEU A 126 -0.39 -11.09 1.06
C LEU A 126 -1.24 -11.01 -0.20
N VAL A 127 -0.78 -10.26 -1.21
CA VAL A 127 -1.54 -9.96 -2.44
C VAL A 127 -0.67 -10.25 -3.69
N PRO A 128 -0.36 -11.53 -3.97
CA PRO A 128 0.56 -11.89 -5.06
C PRO A 128 0.07 -11.42 -6.43
N SER A 129 -1.25 -11.34 -6.63
CA SER A 129 -1.88 -10.87 -7.87
C SER A 129 -1.47 -9.43 -8.23
N LEU A 130 -1.39 -8.57 -7.22
CA LEU A 130 -1.05 -7.16 -7.32
C LEU A 130 0.46 -7.02 -7.52
N MET A 131 1.24 -7.79 -6.75
CA MET A 131 2.70 -7.72 -6.79
C MET A 131 3.30 -8.29 -8.08
N ARG A 132 2.67 -9.31 -8.70
CA ARG A 132 3.10 -9.81 -10.02
C ARG A 132 3.08 -8.76 -11.12
N GLN A 133 2.33 -7.68 -10.95
CA GLN A 133 2.25 -6.60 -11.93
C GLN A 133 3.47 -5.67 -11.84
N ILE A 134 4.30 -5.76 -10.80
CA ILE A 134 5.51 -4.94 -10.66
C ILE A 134 6.67 -5.60 -11.41
N PRO A 135 7.27 -4.94 -12.42
CA PRO A 135 8.44 -5.48 -13.10
C PRO A 135 9.58 -5.72 -12.11
N ARG A 136 9.99 -6.99 -11.93
CA ARG A 136 11.07 -7.43 -11.02
C ARG A 136 12.47 -6.86 -11.29
N ALA A 137 12.60 -5.95 -12.25
CA ALA A 137 13.89 -5.46 -12.75
C ALA A 137 14.69 -4.60 -11.74
N ARG A 138 14.21 -4.39 -10.50
CA ARG A 138 14.83 -3.45 -9.56
C ARG A 138 14.94 -3.86 -8.09
N THR A 139 14.60 -5.08 -7.68
CA THR A 139 14.91 -5.52 -6.30
C THR A 139 16.41 -5.37 -6.00
N THR A 140 17.27 -5.61 -7.01
CA THR A 140 18.72 -5.40 -6.97
C THR A 140 19.20 -3.94 -6.93
N ILE A 141 18.34 -2.95 -7.25
CA ILE A 141 18.72 -1.52 -7.20
C ILE A 141 18.33 -0.91 -5.85
N LEU A 142 17.22 -1.34 -5.25
CA LEU A 142 16.79 -0.89 -3.92
C LEU A 142 17.68 -1.47 -2.81
N GLU A 143 18.10 -2.74 -2.91
CA GLU A 143 19.11 -3.34 -2.01
C GLU A 143 20.42 -2.53 -2.03
N ARG A 144 20.88 -2.12 -3.23
CA ARG A 144 22.07 -1.26 -3.38
C ARG A 144 21.91 0.12 -2.77
N GLY A 145 20.72 0.72 -2.87
CA GLY A 145 20.44 2.05 -2.34
C GLY A 145 20.33 2.08 -0.81
N ALA A 146 19.79 1.03 -0.20
CA ALA A 146 19.74 0.86 1.25
C ALA A 146 21.14 0.68 1.84
N ASP A 147 21.95 -0.19 1.22
CA ASP A 147 23.36 -0.40 1.59
C ASP A 147 24.20 0.88 1.47
N GLU A 148 23.97 1.68 0.42
CA GLU A 148 24.68 2.93 0.21
C GLU A 148 24.25 4.01 1.22
N ALA A 149 22.95 4.11 1.55
CA ALA A 149 22.45 5.05 2.55
C ALA A 149 22.93 4.69 3.98
N GLU A 150 23.10 3.41 4.29
CA GLU A 150 23.65 2.93 5.55
C GLU A 150 25.17 3.13 5.61
N ALA A 151 25.90 2.85 4.52
CA ALA A 151 27.33 3.11 4.42
C ALA A 151 27.68 4.62 4.52
N VAL A 152 26.85 5.50 3.96
CA VAL A 152 26.99 6.96 4.07
C VAL A 152 26.72 7.43 5.51
N ARG A 153 25.71 6.86 6.18
CA ARG A 153 25.43 7.13 7.60
C ARG A 153 26.55 6.66 8.52
N ALA A 154 27.07 5.46 8.31
CA ALA A 154 28.20 4.91 9.06
C ALA A 154 29.49 5.74 8.87
N ARG A 155 29.78 6.19 7.64
CA ARG A 155 30.91 7.10 7.37
C ARG A 155 30.78 8.46 8.04
N ARG A 156 29.57 9.02 8.13
CA ARG A 156 29.30 10.28 8.85
C ARG A 156 29.42 10.13 10.37
N ALA A 157 29.10 8.95 10.90
CA ALA A 157 29.24 8.62 12.32
C ALA A 157 30.71 8.36 12.72
N ALA A 158 31.50 7.74 11.83
CA ALA A 158 32.91 7.44 12.05
C ALA A 158 33.87 8.60 11.74
N ALA A 159 33.38 9.72 11.23
CA ALA A 159 34.21 10.89 10.91
C ALA A 159 34.74 11.55 12.20
N PRO A 160 36.06 11.73 12.35
CA PRO A 160 36.65 12.29 13.58
C PRO A 160 36.26 13.75 13.79
N LEU A 161 36.02 14.11 15.06
CA LEU A 161 35.42 15.37 15.54
C LEU A 161 36.08 16.65 15.01
N TRP A 162 37.36 16.62 14.63
CA TRP A 162 38.06 17.80 14.12
C TRP A 162 37.54 18.30 12.76
N ARG A 163 36.86 17.46 11.96
CA ARG A 163 36.20 17.90 10.71
C ARG A 163 34.87 18.65 10.93
N ARG A 164 34.28 18.61 12.13
CA ARG A 164 33.01 19.30 12.44
C ARG A 164 33.20 20.75 12.90
N ILE A 165 34.42 21.17 13.22
CA ILE A 165 34.69 22.46 13.88
C ILE A 165 35.26 23.53 12.91
N LEU A 166 35.79 23.15 11.75
CA LEU A 166 36.50 24.08 10.84
C LEU A 166 35.75 24.45 9.55
N GLY A 167 34.42 24.25 9.50
CA GLY A 167 33.58 24.66 8.38
C GLY A 167 32.72 25.89 8.69
N ARG A 168 33.35 27.06 8.81
CA ARG A 168 32.71 28.37 8.59
C ARG A 168 33.56 29.16 7.60
#